data_AF-A0AAW6DQ98-F1
#
_entry.id   AF-A0AAW6DQ98-F1
#
_cell.length_a   1.000
_cell.length_b   1.000
_cell.length_c   1.000
_cell.angle_alpha   90.00
_cell.angle_beta   90.00
_cell.angle_gamma   90.00
#
_symmetry.space_group_name_H-M   'P 1'
#
loop_
_entity.id
_entity.type
_entity.pdbx_description
1 polymer ?
#
loop_
_entity_poly.entity_id
_entity_poly.type
_entity_poly.pdbx_seq_one_letter_code
_entity_poly.pdbx_strand_id
1 'polypeptide(L)'
;MKNKKLKMLIRTCSILTSIAVFTVFATSSYAEDSVESLEGTTSNLQNELSNLNSELDALSGELDTIMKKMDTITAQIEQVKDDLAVAKGEEAAQYQSMKLRIKHIYESGNTSYLEMLFSSGSMTEFLNKAEFISAVSEYDRNRLKELVDAQNAVAEKEKQLQNEQSQLTKLQDELNQNQADLTAKISSTSGQLEQYSAKLAEAKERAKAAQEALDKEVIPIEPEAPPSNNSGSSQGQTPNVSASELELFAALIECEAGSTHYEGMLAVASVVMNRVNHRYYPDTITGVIYQSG
;
A
#
# COMPACT_ATOMS: atom_id res chain seq x y z
N MET A 1 19.62 34.00 35.46
CA MET A 1 18.51 34.62 36.23
C MET A 1 17.28 34.90 35.34
N LYS A 2 16.74 33.90 34.64
CA LYS A 2 15.67 34.09 33.62
C LYS A 2 14.29 33.51 33.98
N ASN A 3 14.03 33.19 35.26
CA ASN A 3 12.77 32.55 35.68
C ASN A 3 11.94 33.38 36.69
N LYS A 4 12.13 34.71 36.75
CA LYS A 4 11.34 35.59 37.65
C LYS A 4 10.30 36.49 36.96
N LYS A 5 10.33 36.63 35.63
CA LYS A 5 9.34 37.46 34.90
C LYS A 5 8.07 36.69 34.48
N LEU A 6 8.10 35.36 34.46
CA LEU A 6 6.96 34.55 34.01
C LEU A 6 5.90 34.31 35.10
N LYS A 7 6.24 34.52 36.39
CA LYS A 7 5.30 34.36 37.52
C LYS A 7 4.53 35.64 37.87
N MET A 8 4.80 36.76 37.20
CA MET A 8 4.14 38.07 37.43
C MET A 8 3.16 38.43 36.31
N LEU A 9 2.53 37.44 35.68
CA LEU A 9 1.48 37.66 34.66
C LEU A 9 0.21 36.84 34.88
N ILE A 10 0.17 36.01 35.94
CA ILE A 10 -0.97 35.10 36.21
C ILE A 10 -1.87 35.60 37.35
N ARG A 11 -1.70 36.82 37.86
CA ARG A 11 -2.35 37.23 39.13
C ARG A 11 -3.29 38.43 39.13
N THR A 12 -3.77 38.91 38.00
CA THR A 12 -4.81 39.95 37.99
C THR A 12 -6.02 39.50 37.18
N CYS A 13 -6.69 38.52 37.78
CA CYS A 13 -8.12 38.32 37.62
C CYS A 13 -8.85 39.49 38.31
N SER A 14 -9.98 39.87 37.72
CA SER A 14 -11.09 40.62 38.33
C SER A 14 -10.99 42.15 38.36
N ILE A 15 -11.80 42.83 37.53
CA ILE A 15 -13.00 43.57 37.96
C ILE A 15 -13.61 44.42 36.81
N LEU A 16 -14.85 44.05 36.45
CA LEU A 16 -16.06 44.85 36.14
C LEU A 16 -16.19 45.69 34.84
N THR A 17 -17.08 45.26 33.92
CA THR A 17 -18.44 45.83 33.57
C THR A 17 -18.40 47.09 32.68
N SER A 18 -19.15 47.29 31.59
CA SER A 18 -20.55 46.96 31.26
C SER A 18 -20.82 47.09 29.74
N ILE A 19 -21.64 46.17 29.22
CA ILE A 19 -22.76 46.38 28.26
C ILE A 19 -22.54 47.34 27.07
N ALA A 20 -22.38 46.75 25.88
CA ALA A 20 -23.07 47.19 24.68
C ALA A 20 -23.49 45.95 23.86
N VAL A 21 -24.75 45.98 23.45
CA VAL A 21 -25.58 44.91 22.88
C VAL A 21 -25.17 44.61 21.43
N PHE A 22 -25.11 43.31 21.11
CA PHE A 22 -25.59 42.66 19.87
C PHE A 22 -25.35 43.39 18.53
N THR A 23 -24.47 42.84 17.69
CA THR A 23 -24.77 42.50 16.27
C THR A 23 -23.63 41.67 15.68
N VAL A 24 -23.94 40.41 15.37
CA VAL A 24 -23.66 39.69 14.13
C VAL A 24 -22.45 40.18 13.32
N PHE A 25 -21.40 39.37 13.24
CA PHE A 25 -20.98 38.68 12.01
C PHE A 25 -19.74 37.85 12.36
N ALA A 26 -19.98 36.57 12.65
CA ALA A 26 -18.98 35.54 12.48
C ALA A 26 -18.68 35.44 10.98
N THR A 27 -17.69 36.18 10.51
CA THR A 27 -16.97 35.82 9.28
C THR A 27 -15.53 35.56 9.68
N SER A 28 -15.29 34.45 10.39
CA SER A 28 -14.06 33.71 10.14
C SER A 28 -14.23 33.09 8.77
N SER A 29 -13.81 33.81 7.74
CA SER A 29 -13.49 33.26 6.44
C SER A 29 -12.25 32.37 6.60
N TYR A 30 -12.46 31.19 7.16
CA TYR A 30 -11.63 30.02 6.90
C TYR A 30 -12.49 29.10 6.06
N ALA A 31 -11.91 28.54 5.00
CA ALA A 31 -12.55 27.46 4.26
C ALA A 31 -12.80 26.32 5.25
N GLU A 32 -14.03 26.22 5.76
CA GLU A 32 -14.48 25.05 6.50
C GLU A 32 -14.73 23.96 5.48
N ASP A 33 -13.93 22.88 5.54
CA ASP A 33 -14.23 21.64 4.84
C ASP A 33 -15.65 21.22 5.23
N SER A 34 -16.56 21.16 4.25
CA SER A 34 -17.94 20.77 4.52
C SER A 34 -17.99 19.31 4.95
N VAL A 35 -18.98 18.93 5.74
CA VAL A 35 -19.17 17.52 6.14
C VAL A 35 -19.23 16.61 4.90
N GLU A 36 -19.82 17.10 3.80
CA GLU A 36 -19.90 16.40 2.52
C GLU A 36 -18.53 16.23 1.82
N SER A 37 -17.65 17.26 1.84
CA SER A 37 -16.29 17.11 1.30
C SER A 37 -15.48 16.11 2.12
N LEU A 38 -15.58 16.17 3.45
CA LEU A 38 -14.92 15.23 4.36
C LEU A 38 -15.47 13.80 4.24
N GLU A 39 -16.79 13.62 4.05
CA GLU A 39 -17.40 12.31 3.78
C GLU A 39 -16.93 11.74 2.44
N GLY A 40 -16.87 12.56 1.38
CA GLY A 40 -16.31 12.16 0.09
C GLY A 40 -14.84 11.74 0.20
N THR A 41 -14.01 12.52 0.89
CA THR A 41 -12.60 12.17 1.13
C THR A 41 -12.46 10.91 1.98
N THR A 42 -13.29 10.71 3.00
CA THR A 42 -13.31 9.51 3.85
C THR A 42 -13.71 8.26 3.06
N SER A 43 -14.74 8.37 2.20
CA SER A 43 -15.14 7.27 1.31
C SER A 43 -14.05 6.92 0.30
N ASN A 44 -13.37 7.93 -0.27
CA ASN A 44 -12.24 7.70 -1.18
C ASN A 44 -11.07 7.01 -0.47
N LEU A 45 -10.72 7.46 0.74
CA LEU A 45 -9.71 6.82 1.59
C LEU A 45 -10.09 5.37 1.93
N GLN A 46 -11.37 5.08 2.14
CA GLN A 46 -11.84 3.72 2.43
C GLN A 46 -11.76 2.80 1.20
N ASN A 47 -12.03 3.32 0.00
CA ASN A 47 -11.78 2.60 -1.25
C ASN A 47 -10.28 2.37 -1.49
N GLU A 48 -9.45 3.38 -1.22
CA GLU A 48 -7.99 3.27 -1.29
C GLU A 48 -7.46 2.22 -0.31
N LEU A 49 -8.05 2.12 0.90
CA LEU A 49 -7.72 1.09 1.88
C LEU A 49 -8.14 -0.31 1.41
N SER A 50 -9.30 -0.46 0.77
CA SER A 50 -9.71 -1.73 0.17
C SER A 50 -8.77 -2.17 -0.96
N ASN A 51 -8.35 -1.23 -1.81
CA ASN A 51 -7.37 -1.48 -2.87
C ASN A 51 -6.00 -1.82 -2.27
N LEU A 52 -5.58 -1.11 -1.23
CA LEU A 52 -4.33 -1.36 -0.54
C LEU A 52 -4.32 -2.74 0.12
N ASN A 53 -5.45 -3.19 0.68
CA ASN A 53 -5.56 -4.55 1.22
C ASN A 53 -5.38 -5.60 0.12
N SER A 54 -5.93 -5.36 -1.07
CA SER A 54 -5.75 -6.25 -2.22
C SER A 54 -4.30 -6.25 -2.72
N GLU A 55 -3.64 -5.09 -2.74
CA GLU A 55 -2.22 -4.96 -3.09
C GLU A 55 -1.31 -5.62 -2.03
N LEU A 56 -1.69 -5.54 -0.76
CA LEU A 56 -1.01 -6.17 0.37
C LEU A 56 -1.10 -7.70 0.30
N ASP A 57 -2.28 -8.23 -0.03
CA ASP A 57 -2.47 -9.67 -0.25
C ASP A 57 -1.63 -10.16 -1.44
N ALA A 58 -1.59 -9.40 -2.54
CA ALA A 58 -0.77 -9.72 -3.71
C ALA A 58 0.73 -9.70 -3.37
N LEU A 59 1.20 -8.66 -2.68
CA LEU A 59 2.61 -8.53 -2.27
C LEU A 59 3.00 -9.60 -1.25
N SER A 60 2.10 -9.98 -0.34
CA SER A 60 2.33 -11.10 0.58
C SER A 60 2.54 -12.41 -0.18
N GLY A 61 1.76 -12.67 -1.23
CA GLY A 61 1.96 -13.84 -2.10
C GLY A 61 3.28 -13.80 -2.88
N GLU A 62 3.74 -12.61 -3.28
CA GLU A 62 5.04 -12.41 -3.91
C GLU A 62 6.19 -12.66 -2.93
N LEU A 63 6.10 -12.15 -1.69
CA LEU A 63 7.06 -12.42 -0.62
C LEU A 63 7.18 -13.93 -0.32
N ASP A 64 6.07 -14.65 -0.23
CA ASP A 64 6.08 -16.11 -0.06
C ASP A 64 6.78 -16.81 -1.23
N THR A 65 6.61 -16.30 -2.44
CA THR A 65 7.26 -16.83 -3.64
C THR A 65 8.76 -16.55 -3.63
N ILE A 66 9.19 -15.35 -3.23
CA ILE A 66 10.60 -14.98 -3.07
C ILE A 66 11.26 -15.85 -2.00
N MET A 67 10.62 -16.04 -0.85
CA MET A 67 11.11 -16.90 0.23
C MET A 67 11.33 -18.34 -0.24
N LYS A 68 10.37 -18.93 -0.97
CA LYS A 68 10.53 -20.28 -1.56
C LYS A 68 11.69 -20.37 -2.55
N LYS A 69 11.90 -19.33 -3.37
CA LYS A 69 13.05 -19.27 -4.29
C LYS A 69 14.37 -19.18 -3.51
N MET A 70 14.42 -18.41 -2.44
CA MET A 70 15.60 -18.31 -1.57
C MET A 70 15.93 -19.66 -0.92
N ASP A 71 14.93 -20.38 -0.41
CA ASP A 71 15.13 -21.73 0.15
C ASP A 71 15.68 -22.70 -0.91
N THR A 72 15.12 -22.65 -2.12
CA THR A 72 15.56 -23.48 -3.25
C THR A 72 17.00 -23.18 -3.64
N ILE A 73 17.36 -21.90 -3.82
CA ILE A 73 18.72 -21.49 -4.19
C ILE A 73 19.70 -21.81 -3.06
N THR A 74 19.30 -21.66 -1.79
CA THR A 74 20.15 -22.02 -0.65
C THR A 74 20.46 -23.52 -0.64
N ALA A 75 19.47 -24.37 -0.93
CA ALA A 75 19.69 -25.80 -1.07
C ALA A 75 20.60 -26.16 -2.25
N GLN A 76 20.44 -25.47 -3.39
CA GLN A 76 21.32 -25.63 -4.56
C GLN A 76 22.76 -25.22 -4.25
N ILE A 77 22.96 -24.11 -3.55
CA ILE A 77 24.29 -23.65 -3.12
C ILE A 77 24.99 -24.71 -2.26
N GLU A 78 24.29 -25.31 -1.30
CA GLU A 78 24.89 -26.37 -0.47
C GLU A 78 25.22 -27.60 -1.29
N GLN A 79 24.33 -28.02 -2.19
CA GLN A 79 24.63 -29.13 -3.11
C GLN A 79 25.85 -28.84 -4.00
N VAL A 80 25.93 -27.65 -4.61
CA VAL A 80 27.05 -27.25 -5.46
C VAL A 80 28.35 -27.19 -4.66
N LYS A 81 28.33 -26.75 -3.40
CA LYS A 81 29.51 -26.77 -2.52
C LYS A 81 30.00 -28.20 -2.25
N ASP A 82 29.09 -29.12 -1.96
CA ASP A 82 29.44 -30.53 -1.73
C ASP A 82 30.03 -31.14 -3.00
N ASP A 83 29.36 -30.94 -4.14
CA ASP A 83 29.82 -31.42 -5.45
C ASP A 83 31.16 -30.80 -5.88
N LEU A 84 31.43 -29.56 -5.47
CA LEU A 84 32.69 -28.86 -5.71
C LEU A 84 33.80 -29.43 -4.81
N ALA A 85 33.50 -29.74 -3.54
CA ALA A 85 34.45 -30.35 -2.63
C ALA A 85 34.89 -31.73 -3.12
N VAL A 86 33.95 -32.55 -3.58
CA VAL A 86 34.24 -33.85 -4.20
C VAL A 86 35.11 -33.67 -5.44
N ALA A 87 34.70 -32.79 -6.37
CA ALA A 87 35.45 -32.56 -7.61
C ALA A 87 36.88 -32.06 -7.37
N LYS A 88 37.09 -31.15 -6.41
CA LYS A 88 38.43 -30.68 -6.02
C LYS A 88 39.27 -31.80 -5.41
N GLY A 89 38.65 -32.70 -4.63
CA GLY A 89 39.32 -33.88 -4.10
C GLY A 89 39.79 -34.83 -5.21
N GLU A 90 38.94 -35.10 -6.18
CA GLU A 90 39.25 -35.94 -7.34
C GLU A 90 40.33 -35.32 -8.23
N GLU A 91 40.21 -34.02 -8.54
CA GLU A 91 41.21 -33.26 -9.31
C GLU A 91 42.58 -33.32 -8.62
N ALA A 92 42.62 -33.08 -7.29
CA ALA A 92 43.85 -33.13 -6.52
C ALA A 92 44.49 -34.52 -6.56
N ALA A 93 43.70 -35.60 -6.45
CA ALA A 93 44.19 -36.96 -6.54
C ALA A 93 44.78 -37.26 -7.94
N GLN A 94 44.05 -36.91 -9.00
CA GLN A 94 44.50 -37.07 -10.39
C GLN A 94 45.79 -36.27 -10.65
N TYR A 95 45.87 -35.05 -10.14
CA TYR A 95 47.04 -34.20 -10.25
C TYR A 95 48.28 -34.83 -9.59
N GLN A 96 48.14 -35.39 -8.38
CA GLN A 96 49.25 -36.09 -7.71
C GLN A 96 49.69 -37.35 -8.47
N SER A 97 48.74 -38.16 -8.96
CA SER A 97 49.07 -39.33 -9.78
C SER A 97 49.81 -38.94 -11.05
N MET A 98 49.35 -37.89 -11.74
CA MET A 98 49.98 -37.39 -12.94
C MET A 98 51.39 -36.85 -12.66
N LYS A 99 51.56 -36.10 -11.57
CA LYS A 99 52.87 -35.61 -11.12
C LYS A 99 53.87 -36.74 -10.89
N LEU A 100 53.46 -37.81 -10.20
CA LEU A 100 54.30 -38.98 -9.96
C LEU A 100 54.66 -39.69 -11.27
N ARG A 101 53.69 -39.83 -12.18
CA ARG A 101 53.91 -40.45 -13.49
C ARG A 101 54.90 -39.66 -14.35
N ILE A 102 54.72 -38.34 -14.46
CA ILE A 102 55.62 -37.45 -15.18
C ILE A 102 57.03 -37.49 -14.57
N LYS A 103 57.12 -37.48 -13.23
CA LYS A 103 58.41 -37.63 -12.53
C LYS A 103 59.09 -38.93 -12.91
N HIS A 104 58.38 -40.06 -12.91
CA HIS A 104 58.94 -41.36 -13.29
C HIS A 104 59.41 -41.36 -14.75
N ILE A 105 58.63 -40.80 -15.68
CA ILE A 105 59.02 -40.68 -17.10
C ILE A 105 60.32 -39.88 -17.23
N TYR A 106 60.44 -38.77 -16.50
CA TYR A 106 61.63 -37.93 -16.50
C TYR A 106 62.85 -38.64 -15.89
N GLU A 107 62.69 -39.26 -14.72
CA GLU A 107 63.78 -39.96 -14.00
C GLU A 107 64.26 -41.22 -14.72
N SER A 108 63.35 -41.92 -15.40
CA SER A 108 63.69 -43.13 -16.18
C SER A 108 64.32 -42.79 -17.55
N GLY A 109 64.10 -41.57 -18.05
CA GLY A 109 64.57 -41.10 -19.35
C GLY A 109 63.87 -41.77 -20.55
N ASN A 110 63.68 -41.02 -21.65
CA ASN A 110 63.11 -41.55 -22.90
C ASN A 110 63.94 -42.69 -23.51
N THR A 111 65.21 -42.80 -23.13
CA THR A 111 66.11 -43.90 -23.52
C THR A 111 65.53 -45.25 -23.09
N SER A 112 64.85 -45.34 -21.94
CA SER A 112 64.32 -46.60 -21.41
C SER A 112 63.29 -47.26 -22.34
N TYR A 113 62.39 -46.48 -22.97
CA TYR A 113 61.40 -47.05 -23.90
C TYR A 113 62.01 -47.42 -25.26
N LEU A 114 62.92 -46.60 -25.80
CA LEU A 114 63.63 -46.92 -27.05
C LEU A 114 64.59 -48.10 -26.88
N GLU A 115 65.28 -48.19 -25.74
CA GLU A 115 66.15 -49.31 -25.37
C GLU A 115 65.34 -50.58 -25.12
N MET A 116 64.19 -50.50 -24.46
CA MET A 116 63.26 -51.63 -24.33
C MET A 116 62.81 -52.15 -25.69
N LEU A 117 62.48 -51.23 -26.62
CA LEU A 117 62.06 -51.57 -27.97
C LEU A 117 63.20 -52.20 -28.79
N PHE A 118 64.41 -51.63 -28.78
CA PHE A 118 65.56 -52.12 -29.56
C PHE A 118 66.29 -53.32 -28.94
N SER A 119 66.07 -53.60 -27.66
CA SER A 119 66.57 -54.83 -27.01
C SER A 119 65.71 -56.07 -27.28
N SER A 120 64.67 -55.97 -28.12
CA SER A 120 63.85 -57.13 -28.53
C SER A 120 64.66 -58.18 -29.29
N GLY A 121 64.54 -59.45 -28.92
CA GLY A 121 65.26 -60.56 -29.57
C GLY A 121 64.56 -61.13 -30.82
N SER A 122 63.32 -60.73 -31.09
CA SER A 122 62.54 -61.18 -32.25
C SER A 122 61.53 -60.13 -32.72
N MET A 123 61.06 -60.26 -33.97
CA MET A 123 60.03 -59.36 -34.52
C MET A 123 58.72 -59.43 -33.72
N THR A 124 58.33 -60.62 -33.24
CA THR A 124 57.12 -60.77 -32.39
C THR A 124 57.27 -60.01 -31.07
N GLU A 125 58.43 -60.12 -30.42
CA GLU A 125 58.71 -59.39 -29.17
C GLU A 125 58.76 -57.87 -29.41
N PHE A 126 59.34 -57.44 -30.53
CA PHE A 126 59.35 -56.04 -30.94
C PHE A 126 57.93 -55.48 -31.08
N LEU A 127 57.04 -56.19 -31.80
CA LEU A 127 55.65 -55.75 -32.01
C LEU A 127 54.87 -55.68 -30.69
N ASN A 128 55.01 -56.68 -29.81
CA ASN A 128 54.36 -56.67 -28.50
C ASN A 128 54.85 -55.50 -27.62
N LYS A 129 56.16 -55.22 -27.62
CA LYS A 129 56.72 -54.09 -26.88
C LYS A 129 56.28 -52.74 -27.46
N ALA A 130 56.20 -52.63 -28.78
CA ALA A 130 55.68 -51.43 -29.45
C ALA A 130 54.21 -51.17 -29.08
N GLU A 131 53.37 -52.21 -29.09
CA GLU A 131 51.97 -52.13 -28.68
C GLU A 131 51.84 -51.71 -27.21
N PHE A 132 52.63 -52.31 -26.31
CA PHE A 132 52.66 -51.94 -24.90
C PHE A 132 53.04 -50.47 -24.70
N ILE A 133 54.09 -49.98 -25.36
CA ILE A 133 54.51 -48.57 -25.28
C ILE A 133 53.41 -47.65 -25.80
N SER A 134 52.75 -48.01 -26.90
CA SER A 134 51.62 -47.25 -27.44
C SER A 134 50.46 -47.18 -26.45
N ALA A 135 50.06 -48.32 -25.88
CA ALA A 135 48.97 -48.41 -24.91
C ALA A 135 49.27 -47.58 -23.66
N VAL A 136 50.51 -47.62 -23.15
CA VAL A 136 50.96 -46.79 -22.03
C VAL A 136 50.91 -45.30 -22.38
N SER A 137 51.37 -44.91 -23.57
CA SER A 137 51.35 -43.52 -24.02
C SER A 137 49.93 -42.98 -24.20
N GLU A 138 49.01 -43.81 -24.72
CA GLU A 138 47.60 -43.48 -24.84
C GLU A 138 46.93 -43.35 -23.48
N TYR A 139 47.23 -44.25 -22.54
CA TYR A 139 46.78 -44.14 -21.15
C TYR A 139 47.22 -42.82 -20.52
N ASP A 140 48.50 -42.44 -20.64
CA ASP A 140 49.03 -41.20 -20.08
C ASP A 140 48.36 -39.96 -20.70
N ARG A 141 48.12 -39.96 -22.03
CA ARG A 141 47.38 -38.89 -22.72
C ARG A 141 45.94 -38.78 -22.23
N ASN A 142 45.24 -39.91 -22.08
CA ASN A 142 43.87 -39.93 -21.60
C ASN A 142 43.77 -39.44 -20.16
N ARG A 143 44.71 -39.81 -19.28
CA ARG A 143 44.76 -39.27 -17.91
C ARG A 143 45.04 -37.77 -17.84
N LEU A 144 45.85 -37.23 -18.74
CA LEU A 144 46.04 -35.77 -18.85
C LEU A 144 44.75 -35.08 -19.31
N LYS A 145 44.05 -35.67 -20.29
CA LYS A 145 42.76 -35.16 -20.75
C LYS A 145 41.73 -35.14 -19.62
N GLU A 146 41.61 -36.25 -18.88
CA GLU A 146 40.71 -36.34 -17.71
C GLU A 146 41.02 -35.28 -16.65
N LEU A 147 42.32 -35.01 -16.37
CA LEU A 147 42.72 -33.96 -15.43
C LEU A 147 42.30 -32.57 -15.90
N VAL A 148 42.48 -32.26 -17.19
CA VAL A 148 42.02 -30.98 -17.78
C VAL A 148 40.49 -30.88 -17.73
N ASP A 149 39.78 -31.97 -18.04
CA ASP A 149 38.32 -32.02 -17.98
C ASP A 149 37.84 -31.82 -16.52
N ALA A 150 38.52 -32.41 -15.52
CA ALA A 150 38.26 -32.20 -14.11
C ALA A 150 38.49 -30.74 -13.67
N GLN A 151 39.57 -30.11 -14.11
CA GLN A 151 39.85 -28.69 -13.86
C GLN A 151 38.75 -27.78 -14.42
N ASN A 152 38.31 -28.03 -15.64
CA ASN A 152 37.22 -27.30 -16.25
C ASN A 152 35.90 -27.49 -15.49
N ALA A 153 35.63 -28.71 -15.02
CA ALA A 153 34.44 -29.00 -14.21
C ALA A 153 34.45 -28.27 -12.85
N VAL A 154 35.61 -28.20 -12.18
CA VAL A 154 35.80 -27.41 -10.95
C VAL A 154 35.54 -25.94 -11.22
N ALA A 155 36.13 -25.38 -12.28
CA ALA A 155 35.96 -23.97 -12.63
C ALA A 155 34.49 -23.62 -12.95
N GLU A 156 33.76 -24.48 -13.65
CA GLU A 156 32.35 -24.25 -13.94
C GLU A 156 31.48 -24.32 -12.67
N LYS A 157 31.76 -25.26 -11.76
CA LYS A 157 31.08 -25.33 -10.46
C LYS A 157 31.36 -24.11 -9.58
N GLU A 158 32.59 -23.59 -9.57
CA GLU A 158 32.92 -22.35 -8.85
C GLU A 158 32.13 -21.15 -9.41
N LYS A 159 32.04 -21.05 -10.73
CA LYS A 159 31.26 -20.02 -11.41
C LYS A 159 29.77 -20.16 -11.15
N GLN A 160 29.24 -21.38 -11.16
CA GLN A 160 27.85 -21.66 -10.80
C GLN A 160 27.56 -21.20 -9.37
N LEU A 161 28.41 -21.59 -8.41
CA LEU A 161 28.31 -21.17 -7.01
C LEU A 161 28.29 -19.65 -6.86
N GLN A 162 29.17 -18.95 -7.56
CA GLN A 162 29.21 -17.48 -7.54
C GLN A 162 27.91 -16.87 -8.09
N ASN A 163 27.36 -17.43 -9.16
CA ASN A 163 26.10 -16.95 -9.75
C ASN A 163 24.92 -17.17 -8.79
N GLU A 164 24.80 -18.37 -8.22
CA GLU A 164 23.74 -18.69 -7.25
C GLU A 164 23.83 -17.80 -6.00
N GLN A 165 25.03 -17.55 -5.48
CA GLN A 165 25.24 -16.59 -4.39
C GLN A 165 24.78 -15.18 -4.76
N SER A 166 25.11 -14.72 -5.97
CA SER A 166 24.65 -13.40 -6.45
C SER A 166 23.13 -13.32 -6.59
N GLN A 167 22.49 -14.39 -7.07
CA GLN A 167 21.03 -14.46 -7.14
C GLN A 167 20.39 -14.44 -5.76
N LEU A 168 20.96 -15.15 -4.79
CA LEU A 168 20.49 -15.14 -3.41
C LEU A 168 20.54 -13.73 -2.81
N THR A 169 21.65 -13.00 -3.00
CA THR A 169 21.76 -11.61 -2.53
C THR A 169 20.73 -10.70 -3.18
N LYS A 170 20.50 -10.83 -4.50
CA LYS A 170 19.47 -10.05 -5.19
C LYS A 170 18.06 -10.30 -4.63
N LEU A 171 17.73 -11.57 -4.35
CA LEU A 171 16.44 -11.92 -3.75
C LEU A 171 16.31 -11.41 -2.31
N GLN A 172 17.41 -11.39 -1.54
CA GLN A 172 17.44 -10.78 -0.20
C GLN A 172 17.16 -9.28 -0.26
N ASP A 173 17.77 -8.58 -1.22
CA ASP A 173 17.56 -7.14 -1.42
C ASP A 173 16.11 -6.85 -1.85
N GLU A 174 15.58 -7.64 -2.79
CA GLU A 174 14.19 -7.54 -3.25
C GLU A 174 13.19 -7.79 -2.12
N LEU A 175 13.44 -8.80 -1.28
CA LEU A 175 12.63 -9.10 -0.09
C LEU A 175 12.63 -7.94 0.90
N ASN A 176 13.81 -7.38 1.21
CA ASN A 176 13.95 -6.25 2.12
C ASN A 176 13.25 -4.99 1.59
N GLN A 177 13.37 -4.73 0.29
CA GLN A 177 12.71 -3.60 -0.36
C GLN A 177 11.18 -3.77 -0.30
N ASN A 178 10.66 -4.93 -0.67
CA ASN A 178 9.23 -5.22 -0.63
C ASN A 178 8.67 -5.11 0.80
N GLN A 179 9.40 -5.56 1.81
CA GLN A 179 9.01 -5.39 3.22
C GLN A 179 8.99 -3.92 3.67
N ALA A 180 9.97 -3.12 3.23
CA ALA A 180 10.03 -1.69 3.54
C ALA A 180 8.89 -0.92 2.87
N ASP A 181 8.65 -1.18 1.58
CA ASP A 181 7.57 -0.56 0.81
C ASP A 181 6.20 -0.91 1.41
N LEU A 182 6.01 -2.17 1.82
CA LEU A 182 4.80 -2.61 2.51
C LEU A 182 4.59 -1.84 3.83
N THR A 183 5.62 -1.77 4.66
CA THR A 183 5.56 -1.08 5.96
C THR A 183 5.28 0.41 5.79
N ALA A 184 5.88 1.04 4.79
CA ALA A 184 5.67 2.45 4.48
C ALA A 184 4.24 2.73 4.01
N LYS A 185 3.69 1.91 3.09
CA LYS A 185 2.31 2.04 2.62
C LYS A 185 1.29 1.87 3.75
N ILE A 186 1.44 0.83 4.57
CA ILE A 186 0.56 0.59 5.74
C ILE A 186 0.58 1.79 6.68
N SER A 187 1.77 2.30 7.01
CA SER A 187 1.93 3.42 7.95
C SER A 187 1.32 4.71 7.42
N SER A 188 1.50 5.01 6.14
CA SER A 188 0.96 6.23 5.51
C SER A 188 -0.57 6.22 5.47
N THR A 189 -1.18 5.15 4.99
CA THR A 189 -2.64 5.05 4.85
C THR A 189 -3.33 4.98 6.21
N SER A 190 -2.79 4.23 7.17
CA SER A 190 -3.34 4.19 8.54
C SER A 190 -3.30 5.57 9.21
N GLY A 191 -2.20 6.32 9.05
CA GLY A 191 -2.06 7.65 9.63
C GLY A 191 -2.98 8.69 8.99
N GLN A 192 -3.20 8.62 7.68
CA GLN A 192 -4.16 9.49 6.99
C GLN A 192 -5.60 9.20 7.41
N LEU A 193 -5.98 7.93 7.52
CA LEU A 193 -7.32 7.52 7.95
C LEU A 193 -7.66 8.05 9.36
N GLU A 194 -6.72 7.95 10.30
CA GLU A 194 -6.91 8.45 11.67
C GLU A 194 -7.10 9.98 11.68
N GLN A 195 -6.34 10.71 10.87
CA GLN A 195 -6.47 12.17 10.78
C GLN A 195 -7.80 12.62 10.17
N TYR A 196 -8.25 11.98 9.09
CA TYR A 196 -9.51 12.37 8.43
C TYR A 196 -10.75 11.93 9.21
N SER A 197 -10.72 10.77 9.85
CA SER A 197 -11.80 10.33 10.75
C SER A 197 -11.97 11.27 11.94
N ALA A 198 -10.87 11.75 12.54
CA ALA A 198 -10.92 12.76 13.59
C ALA A 198 -11.50 14.10 13.12
N LYS A 199 -11.08 14.59 11.94
CA LYS A 199 -11.64 15.83 11.33
C LYS A 199 -13.12 15.70 11.02
N LEU A 200 -13.56 14.55 10.52
CA LEU A 200 -14.96 14.27 10.24
C LEU A 200 -15.81 14.27 11.52
N ALA A 201 -15.33 13.63 12.59
CA ALA A 201 -16.01 13.65 13.89
C ALA A 201 -16.15 15.07 14.43
N GLU A 202 -15.08 15.87 14.35
CA GLU A 202 -15.10 17.27 14.81
C GLU A 202 -16.04 18.15 13.96
N ALA A 203 -16.03 17.98 12.64
CA ALA A 203 -16.91 18.71 11.73
C ALA A 203 -18.39 18.35 11.94
N LYS A 204 -18.70 17.07 12.21
CA LYS A 204 -20.07 16.62 12.54
C LYS A 204 -20.56 17.22 13.86
N GLU A 205 -19.73 17.26 14.88
CA GLU A 205 -20.08 17.89 16.17
C GLU A 205 -20.28 19.41 16.02
N ARG A 206 -19.42 20.09 15.24
CA ARG A 206 -19.60 21.53 14.94
C ARG A 206 -20.88 21.81 14.16
N ALA A 207 -21.18 21.01 13.14
CA ALA A 207 -22.41 21.14 12.35
C ALA A 207 -23.66 20.92 13.22
N LYS A 208 -23.65 19.90 14.08
CA LYS A 208 -24.74 19.64 15.02
C LYS A 208 -24.92 20.77 16.03
N ALA A 209 -23.83 21.30 16.60
CA ALA A 209 -23.88 22.43 17.51
C ALA A 209 -24.40 23.72 16.83
N ALA A 210 -24.04 23.94 15.55
CA ALA A 210 -24.55 25.06 14.76
C ALA A 210 -26.06 24.90 14.47
N GLN A 211 -26.52 23.69 14.16
CA GLN A 211 -27.94 23.36 13.95
C GLN A 211 -28.74 23.58 15.24
N GLU A 212 -28.26 23.07 16.39
CA GLU A 212 -28.91 23.24 17.70
C GLU A 212 -28.92 24.71 18.18
N ALA A 213 -27.93 25.51 17.76
CA ALA A 213 -27.92 26.95 18.02
C ALA A 213 -28.96 27.69 17.17
N LEU A 214 -29.11 27.29 15.90
CA LEU A 214 -30.12 27.84 14.98
C LEU A 214 -31.55 27.51 15.46
N ASP A 215 -31.75 26.29 15.99
CA ASP A 215 -33.03 25.84 16.55
C ASP A 215 -33.37 26.53 17.89
N LYS A 216 -32.37 26.93 18.67
CA LYS A 216 -32.56 27.69 19.94
C LYS A 216 -32.80 29.19 19.72
N GLU A 217 -32.58 29.73 18.53
CA GLU A 217 -32.83 31.13 18.19
C GLU A 217 -34.28 31.37 17.68
N VAL A 218 -35.09 30.32 17.56
CA VAL A 218 -36.55 30.43 17.33
C VAL A 218 -37.26 30.62 18.67
N ILE A 219 -37.34 31.87 19.13
CA ILE A 219 -38.15 32.28 20.28
C ILE A 219 -39.65 32.12 19.92
N PRO A 220 -40.47 31.38 20.70
CA PRO A 220 -41.91 31.30 20.48
C PRO A 220 -42.58 32.66 20.70
N ILE A 221 -43.29 33.17 19.69
CA ILE A 221 -44.15 34.35 19.81
C ILE A 221 -45.55 33.85 20.20
N GLU A 222 -45.95 34.05 21.46
CA GLU A 222 -47.29 33.77 21.99
C GLU A 222 -48.26 34.93 21.60
N PRO A 223 -49.54 34.67 21.27
CA PRO A 223 -50.39 35.66 20.60
C PRO A 223 -51.18 36.55 21.58
N GLU A 224 -50.99 37.87 21.52
CA GLU A 224 -51.94 38.84 22.10
C GLU A 224 -52.96 39.33 21.05
N ALA A 225 -54.23 39.37 21.45
CA ALA A 225 -55.35 39.93 20.68
C ALA A 225 -55.44 41.48 20.82
N PRO A 226 -56.09 42.20 19.87
CA PRO A 226 -55.83 43.62 19.53
C PRO A 226 -56.81 44.60 20.25
N PRO A 227 -56.83 45.95 20.03
CA PRO A 227 -56.23 46.72 18.92
C PRO A 227 -55.58 48.09 19.26
N SER A 228 -54.85 48.69 18.31
CA SER A 228 -55.18 50.00 17.71
C SER A 228 -54.01 50.65 16.94
N ASN A 229 -54.31 50.96 15.67
CA ASN A 229 -53.87 52.10 14.87
C ASN A 229 -52.42 52.24 14.33
N ASN A 230 -52.42 52.29 13.00
CA ASN A 230 -51.71 53.19 12.09
C ASN A 230 -50.39 52.74 11.42
N SER A 231 -50.50 52.70 10.08
CA SER A 231 -49.54 53.19 9.10
C SER A 231 -48.37 52.29 8.69
N GLY A 232 -48.65 51.46 7.67
CA GLY A 232 -47.88 51.34 6.43
C GLY A 232 -46.36 51.19 6.47
N SER A 233 -45.86 49.99 6.14
CA SER A 233 -44.96 49.76 4.99
C SER A 233 -44.53 48.29 4.90
N SER A 234 -44.51 47.80 3.66
CA SER A 234 -43.84 46.61 3.08
C SER A 234 -42.92 45.73 3.95
N GLN A 235 -43.23 44.42 4.01
CA GLN A 235 -42.26 43.33 3.86
C GLN A 235 -42.98 41.99 3.68
N GLY A 236 -42.43 41.12 2.82
CA GLY A 236 -43.04 39.85 2.39
C GLY A 236 -43.42 38.96 3.57
N GLN A 237 -44.69 38.54 3.59
CA GLN A 237 -45.21 37.54 4.51
C GLN A 237 -44.48 36.22 4.30
N THR A 238 -43.73 35.78 5.30
CA THR A 238 -43.61 34.35 5.57
C THR A 238 -45.01 33.88 5.97
N PRO A 239 -45.63 32.93 5.24
CA PRO A 239 -46.90 32.38 5.68
C PRO A 239 -46.69 31.75 7.05
N ASN A 240 -47.50 32.15 8.03
CA ASN A 240 -47.55 31.51 9.34
C ASN A 240 -48.21 30.14 9.14
N VAL A 241 -47.40 29.14 8.78
CA VAL A 241 -47.85 27.78 8.51
C VAL A 241 -48.05 27.09 9.85
N SER A 242 -49.26 26.59 10.09
CA SER A 242 -49.56 25.86 11.32
C SER A 242 -48.71 24.58 11.41
N ALA A 243 -48.36 24.13 12.62
CA ALA A 243 -47.57 22.90 12.79
C ALA A 243 -48.18 21.68 12.08
N SER A 244 -49.52 21.61 12.04
CA SER A 244 -50.28 20.61 11.29
C SER A 244 -50.11 20.69 9.77
N GLU A 245 -49.96 21.89 9.21
CA GLU A 245 -49.72 22.07 7.77
C GLU A 245 -48.30 21.70 7.38
N LEU A 246 -47.33 21.93 8.25
CA LEU A 246 -45.94 21.53 8.04
C LEU A 246 -45.78 20.01 8.11
N GLU A 247 -46.47 19.35 9.03
CA GLU A 247 -46.53 17.88 9.13
C GLU A 247 -47.17 17.26 7.88
N LEU A 248 -48.29 17.81 7.41
CA LEU A 248 -48.94 17.35 6.18
C LEU A 248 -48.05 17.54 4.95
N PHE A 249 -47.32 18.66 4.89
CA PHE A 249 -46.38 18.94 3.80
C PHE A 249 -45.19 17.97 3.81
N ALA A 250 -44.62 17.71 4.98
CA ALA A 250 -43.51 16.77 5.14
C ALA A 250 -43.94 15.33 4.80
N ALA A 251 -45.10 14.90 5.30
CA ALA A 251 -45.65 13.57 5.01
C ALA A 251 -45.89 13.37 3.50
N LEU A 252 -46.38 14.41 2.79
CA LEU A 252 -46.56 14.35 1.35
C LEU A 252 -45.22 14.17 0.61
N ILE A 253 -44.21 14.96 0.96
CA ILE A 253 -42.89 14.87 0.32
C ILE A 253 -42.26 13.49 0.56
N GLU A 254 -42.42 12.94 1.77
CA GLU A 254 -41.94 11.60 2.10
C GLU A 254 -42.70 10.51 1.32
N CYS A 255 -44.01 10.63 1.16
CA CYS A 255 -44.80 9.69 0.35
C CYS A 255 -44.43 9.71 -1.14
N GLU A 256 -44.19 10.89 -1.72
CA GLU A 256 -43.96 11.05 -3.16
C GLU A 256 -42.48 10.89 -3.55
N ALA A 257 -41.55 11.31 -2.69
CA ALA A 257 -40.13 11.42 -3.01
C ALA A 257 -39.20 10.95 -1.87
N GLY A 258 -39.71 10.36 -0.79
CA GLY A 258 -38.91 9.97 0.38
C GLY A 258 -37.81 8.93 0.09
N SER A 259 -37.94 8.14 -0.99
CA SER A 259 -36.91 7.21 -1.44
C SER A 259 -35.93 7.80 -2.46
N THR A 260 -36.04 9.09 -2.79
CA THR A 260 -35.18 9.78 -3.77
C THR A 260 -34.14 10.67 -3.08
N HIS A 261 -33.08 11.06 -3.79
CA HIS A 261 -32.10 12.02 -3.29
C HIS A 261 -32.76 13.38 -2.97
N TYR A 262 -32.11 14.21 -2.17
CA TYR A 262 -32.60 15.53 -1.73
C TYR A 262 -33.18 16.39 -2.86
N GLU A 263 -32.58 16.34 -4.05
CA GLU A 263 -33.07 17.02 -5.26
C GLU A 263 -34.49 16.63 -5.67
N GLY A 264 -34.87 15.35 -5.52
CA GLY A 264 -36.21 14.86 -5.83
C GLY A 264 -37.27 15.37 -4.83
N MET A 265 -36.92 15.38 -3.54
CA MET A 265 -37.77 15.95 -2.50
C MET A 265 -37.95 17.47 -2.69
N LEU A 266 -36.87 18.18 -3.04
CA LEU A 266 -36.90 19.61 -3.33
C LEU A 266 -37.76 19.93 -4.56
N ALA A 267 -37.71 19.10 -5.60
CA ALA A 267 -38.55 19.27 -6.79
C ALA A 267 -40.05 19.15 -6.46
N VAL A 268 -40.45 18.13 -5.69
CA VAL A 268 -41.85 17.96 -5.25
C VAL A 268 -42.30 19.13 -4.37
N ALA A 269 -41.47 19.51 -3.40
CA ALA A 269 -41.73 20.65 -2.52
C ALA A 269 -41.92 21.95 -3.31
N SER A 270 -41.08 22.17 -4.32
CA SER A 270 -41.13 23.35 -5.18
C SER A 270 -42.41 23.40 -6.02
N VAL A 271 -42.89 22.28 -6.54
CA VAL A 271 -44.16 22.22 -7.30
C VAL A 271 -45.35 22.58 -6.43
N VAL A 272 -45.41 22.05 -5.21
CA VAL A 272 -46.49 22.35 -4.25
C VAL A 272 -46.47 23.83 -3.88
N MET A 273 -45.29 24.37 -3.55
CA MET A 273 -45.14 25.80 -3.23
C MET A 273 -45.45 26.71 -4.43
N ASN A 274 -45.14 26.27 -5.65
CA ASN A 274 -45.48 27.03 -6.85
C ASN A 274 -47.00 27.04 -7.10
N ARG A 275 -47.72 25.95 -6.78
CA ARG A 275 -49.19 25.92 -6.82
C ARG A 275 -49.79 26.83 -5.76
N VAL A 276 -49.32 26.77 -4.51
CA VAL A 276 -49.78 27.66 -3.43
C VAL A 276 -49.59 29.14 -3.82
N ASN A 277 -48.51 29.46 -4.55
CA ASN A 277 -48.23 30.82 -5.02
C ASN A 277 -48.92 31.21 -6.34
N HIS A 278 -49.71 30.32 -6.96
CA HIS A 278 -50.33 30.56 -8.25
C HIS A 278 -51.83 30.91 -8.11
N ARG A 279 -52.25 31.99 -8.76
CA ARG A 279 -53.60 32.61 -8.60
C ARG A 279 -54.81 31.71 -8.90
N TYR A 280 -54.60 30.61 -9.62
CA TYR A 280 -55.66 29.66 -10.00
C TYR A 280 -55.79 28.46 -9.03
N TYR A 281 -54.91 28.36 -8.04
CA TYR A 281 -54.91 27.29 -7.04
C TYR A 281 -55.22 27.87 -5.66
N PRO A 282 -55.62 27.03 -4.68
CA PRO A 282 -55.76 27.44 -3.29
C PRO A 282 -54.45 28.02 -2.73
N ASP A 283 -54.59 29.00 -1.84
CA ASP A 283 -53.50 29.74 -1.19
C ASP A 283 -52.95 29.05 0.08
N THR A 284 -53.39 27.82 0.35
CA THR A 284 -52.95 26.99 1.48
C THR A 284 -52.44 25.65 1.01
N ILE A 285 -51.44 25.10 1.70
CA ILE A 285 -50.86 23.78 1.39
C ILE A 285 -51.94 22.70 1.46
N THR A 286 -52.76 22.72 2.50
CA THR A 286 -53.91 21.82 2.66
C THR A 286 -54.87 21.93 1.46
N GLY A 287 -55.19 23.15 1.04
CA GLY A 287 -56.07 23.38 -0.11
C GLY A 287 -55.50 22.79 -1.40
N VAL A 288 -54.19 22.94 -1.64
CA VAL A 288 -53.52 22.37 -2.82
C VAL A 288 -53.47 20.84 -2.77
N ILE A 289 -53.22 20.25 -1.60
CA ILE A 289 -53.13 18.79 -1.43
C ILE A 289 -54.48 18.11 -1.63
N TYR A 290 -55.56 18.70 -1.09
CA TYR A 290 -56.91 18.13 -1.18
C TYR A 290 -57.70 18.61 -2.40
N GLN A 291 -57.09 19.38 -3.30
CA GLN A 291 -57.75 19.81 -4.53
C GLN A 291 -58.04 18.59 -5.41
N SER A 292 -59.31 18.35 -5.70
CA SER A 292 -59.71 17.31 -6.65
C SER A 292 -59.22 17.71 -8.05
N GLY A 293 -58.53 16.78 -8.71
CA GLY A 293 -58.12 16.91 -10.11
C GLY A 293 -59.28 16.79 -11.09
#